data_AF-A0A0U1QQM2-F1
#
_entry.id   AF-A0A0U1QQM2-F1
#
_cell.length_a   1.000
_cell.length_b   1.000
_cell.length_c   1.000
_cell.angle_alpha   90.00
_cell.angle_beta   90.00
_cell.angle_gamma   90.00
#
_symmetry.space_group_name_H-M   'P 1'
#
loop_
_entity.id
_entity.type
_entity.pdbx_description
1 polymer ?
#
loop_
_entity_poly.entity_id
_entity_poly.type
_entity_poly.pdbx_seq_one_letter_code
_entity_poly.pdbx_strand_id
1 'polypeptide(L)'
;MEKIIMFTNSMTVVAFFVVIGLVLSVAKEGKDERAVIMAYRLFRFLFVFLCGLLSLIILLTSWRTLDYVTLRVCLTTSMSLTVLAGFVYWLIIRKKY
;
A
#
# COMPACT_ATOMS: atom_id res chain seq x y z
N MET A 1 17.10 -13.27 10.33
CA MET A 1 15.64 -13.28 10.11
C MET A 1 14.88 -12.44 11.13
N GLU A 2 15.17 -12.58 12.42
CA GLU A 2 14.43 -11.90 13.50
C GLU A 2 14.35 -10.36 13.37
N LYS A 3 15.46 -9.70 13.01
CA LYS A 3 15.49 -8.25 12.74
C LYS A 3 14.57 -7.83 11.57
N ILE A 4 14.50 -8.64 10.51
CA ILE A 4 13.66 -8.37 9.34
C ILE A 4 12.20 -8.50 9.72
N ILE A 5 11.84 -9.54 10.49
CA ILE A 5 10.48 -9.76 10.98
C ILE A 5 10.05 -8.61 11.89
N MET A 6 10.91 -8.19 12.82
CA MET A 6 10.64 -7.07 13.71
C MET A 6 10.42 -5.77 12.93
N PHE A 7 11.25 -5.49 11.92
CA PHE A 7 11.08 -4.33 11.05
C PHE A 7 9.76 -4.38 10.27
N THR A 8 9.43 -5.52 9.66
CA THR A 8 8.17 -5.71 8.93
C THR A 8 6.98 -5.49 9.85
N ASN A 9 7.00 -6.03 11.08
CA ASN A 9 5.93 -5.84 12.06
C ASN A 9 5.73 -4.37 12.44
N SER A 10 6.82 -3.64 12.69
CA SER A 10 6.76 -2.19 12.94
C SER A 10 6.16 -1.45 11.76
N MET A 11 6.53 -1.83 10.53
CA MET A 11 5.99 -1.21 9.32
C MET A 11 4.48 -1.49 9.14
N THR A 12 4.00 -2.69 9.51
CA THR A 12 2.56 -2.99 9.50
C THR A 12 1.79 -2.13 10.50
N VAL A 13 2.35 -1.91 11.70
CA VAL A 13 1.73 -1.03 12.71
C VAL A 13 1.62 0.39 12.18
N VAL A 14 2.67 0.93 11.56
CA VAL A 14 2.64 2.25 10.93
C VAL A 14 1.60 2.28 9.80
N ALA A 15 1.59 1.26 8.94
CA ALA A 15 0.62 1.17 7.84
C ALA A 15 -0.83 1.18 8.36
N PHE A 16 -1.11 0.51 9.48
CA PHE A 16 -2.44 0.52 10.09
C PHE A 16 -2.91 1.94 10.44
N PHE A 17 -2.09 2.74 11.11
CA PHE A 17 -2.43 4.13 11.42
C PHE A 17 -2.58 4.99 10.15
N VAL A 18 -1.78 4.70 9.13
CA VAL A 18 -1.87 5.39 7.83
C VAL A 18 -3.16 5.06 7.10
N VAL A 19 -3.66 3.81 7.16
CA VAL A 19 -4.99 3.47 6.62
C VAL A 19 -6.06 4.31 7.30
N ILE A 20 -6.04 4.41 8.64
CA ILE A 20 -7.00 5.23 9.39
C ILE A 20 -6.93 6.68 8.93
N GLY A 21 -5.73 7.25 8.84
CA GLY A 21 -5.52 8.62 8.37
C GLY A 21 -6.01 8.84 6.94
N LEU A 22 -5.77 7.88 6.04
CA LEU A 22 -6.22 7.92 4.66
C LEU A 22 -7.75 7.88 4.57
N VAL A 23 -8.39 6.94 5.27
CA VAL A 23 -9.86 6.80 5.29
C VAL A 23 -10.51 8.09 5.80
N LEU A 24 -10.02 8.65 6.92
CA LEU A 24 -10.54 9.90 7.45
C LEU A 24 -10.31 11.08 6.51
N SER A 25 -9.21 11.09 5.76
CA SER A 25 -8.91 12.16 4.79
C SER A 25 -9.79 12.08 3.55
N VAL A 26 -10.05 10.88 3.04
CA VAL A 26 -10.93 10.65 1.90
C VAL A 26 -12.39 10.90 2.29
N ALA A 27 -12.82 10.47 3.48
CA ALA A 27 -14.19 10.69 3.95
C ALA A 27 -14.56 12.16 4.17
N LYS A 28 -13.56 13.04 4.31
CA LYS A 28 -13.74 14.50 4.41
C LYS A 28 -13.93 15.18 3.05
N GLU A 29 -13.51 14.54 1.96
CA GLU A 29 -13.80 15.04 0.61
C GLU A 29 -15.28 14.77 0.33
N GLY A 30 -16.03 15.80 -0.08
CA GLY A 30 -17.47 15.72 -0.33
C GLY A 30 -17.85 14.76 -1.45
N LYS A 31 -19.11 14.81 -1.91
CA LYS A 31 -19.62 13.93 -2.98
C LYS A 31 -19.57 14.55 -4.38
N ASP A 32 -18.71 15.55 -4.57
CA ASP A 32 -18.60 16.25 -5.84
C ASP A 32 -17.86 15.41 -6.89
N GLU A 33 -18.06 15.71 -8.17
CA GLU A 33 -17.41 15.01 -9.29
C GLU A 33 -15.88 14.98 -9.15
N ARG A 34 -15.28 16.03 -8.56
CA ARG A 34 -13.84 16.11 -8.27
C ARG A 34 -13.39 15.03 -7.29
N ALA A 35 -14.14 14.83 -6.20
CA ALA A 35 -13.83 13.83 -5.19
C ALA A 35 -13.92 12.41 -5.78
N VAL A 36 -14.91 12.16 -6.65
CA VAL A 36 -15.06 10.89 -7.38
C VAL A 36 -13.85 10.63 -8.29
N ILE A 37 -13.39 11.64 -9.04
CA ILE A 37 -12.21 11.53 -9.90
C ILE A 37 -10.94 11.26 -9.06
N MET A 38 -10.77 11.96 -7.94
CA MET A 38 -9.64 11.75 -7.03
C MET A 38 -9.63 10.34 -6.43
N ALA A 39 -10.79 9.86 -5.98
CA ALA A 39 -10.95 8.50 -5.47
C ALA A 39 -10.60 7.45 -6.53
N TYR A 40 -11.08 7.61 -7.76
CA TYR A 40 -10.76 6.71 -8.87
C TYR A 40 -9.25 6.68 -9.17
N ARG A 41 -8.59 7.84 -9.16
CA ARG A 41 -7.13 7.92 -9.37
C ARG A 41 -6.35 7.27 -8.24
N LEU A 42 -6.75 7.50 -6.99
CA LEU A 42 -6.16 6.85 -5.82
C LEU A 42 -6.30 5.32 -5.93
N PHE A 43 -7.51 4.83 -6.22
CA PHE A 43 -7.78 3.41 -6.40
C PHE A 43 -6.93 2.80 -7.52
N ARG A 44 -6.91 3.43 -8.70
CA ARG A 44 -6.12 2.96 -9.85
C ARG A 44 -4.62 2.89 -9.50
N PHE A 45 -4.10 3.90 -8.81
CA PHE A 45 -2.70 3.89 -8.36
C PHE A 45 -2.42 2.74 -7.39
N LEU A 46 -3.24 2.60 -6.33
CA LEU A 46 -3.12 1.53 -5.34
C LEU A 46 -3.17 0.14 -5.99
N PHE A 47 -4.12 -0.06 -6.90
CA PHE A 47 -4.31 -1.34 -7.60
C PHE A 47 -3.10 -1.69 -8.46
N VAL A 48 -2.65 -0.78 -9.33
CA VAL A 48 -1.50 -1.01 -10.21
C VAL A 48 -0.23 -1.24 -9.38
N PHE A 49 -0.04 -0.46 -8.32
CA PHE A 49 1.12 -0.58 -7.44
C PHE A 49 1.16 -1.94 -6.73
N LEU A 50 0.04 -2.38 -6.15
CA LEU A 50 -0.06 -3.67 -5.49
C LEU A 50 0.14 -4.83 -6.48
N CYS A 51 -0.51 -4.79 -7.63
CA CYS A 51 -0.34 -5.80 -8.68
C CYS A 51 1.11 -5.88 -9.16
N GLY A 52 1.80 -4.74 -9.30
CA GLY A 52 3.22 -4.71 -9.64
C GLY A 52 4.09 -5.42 -8.59
N LEU A 53 3.85 -5.14 -7.31
CA LEU A 53 4.57 -5.81 -6.21
C LEU A 53 4.26 -7.31 -6.15
N LEU A 54 3.00 -7.72 -6.31
CA LEU A 54 2.63 -9.12 -6.33
C LEU A 54 3.22 -9.86 -7.53
N SER A 55 3.21 -9.24 -8.71
CA SER A 55 3.86 -9.79 -9.91
C SER A 55 5.35 -10.01 -9.69
N LEU A 56 6.03 -9.07 -9.02
CA LEU A 56 7.44 -9.20 -8.67
C LEU A 56 7.68 -10.36 -7.68
N ILE A 57 6.82 -10.53 -6.68
CA ILE A 57 6.89 -11.67 -5.74
C ILE A 57 6.70 -12.99 -6.50
N ILE A 58 5.70 -13.09 -7.38
CA ILE A 58 5.44 -14.29 -8.19
C ILE A 58 6.64 -14.63 -9.06
N LEU A 59 7.24 -13.62 -9.70
CA LEU A 59 8.42 -13.80 -10.54
C LEU A 59 9.62 -14.31 -9.72
N LEU A 60 9.84 -13.75 -8.52
CA LEU A 60 10.89 -14.23 -7.62
C LEU A 60 10.65 -15.68 -7.16
N THR A 61 9.41 -16.03 -6.82
CA THR A 61 9.05 -17.41 -6.42
C THR A 61 9.17 -18.41 -7.56
N SER A 62 9.05 -17.97 -8.82
CA SER A 62 9.27 -18.81 -9.99
C SER A 62 10.75 -19.18 -10.17
N TRP A 63 11.66 -18.24 -9.85
CA TRP A 63 13.10 -18.44 -9.99
C TRP A 63 13.74 -19.21 -8.84
N ARG A 64 13.19 -19.09 -7.62
CA ARG A 64 13.73 -19.71 -6.41
C ARG A 64 12.62 -20.10 -5.46
N THR A 65 12.79 -21.23 -4.79
CA THR A 65 11.95 -21.61 -3.66
C THR A 65 12.15 -20.61 -2.52
N LEU A 66 11.05 -20.05 -2.03
CA LEU A 66 11.04 -19.17 -0.85
C LEU A 66 10.46 -19.92 0.35
N ASP A 67 11.14 -19.82 1.48
CA ASP A 67 10.58 -20.26 2.76
C ASP A 67 9.31 -19.46 3.10
N TYR A 68 8.39 -20.13 3.79
CA TYR A 68 7.11 -19.54 4.21
C TYR A 68 7.28 -18.22 4.96
N VAL A 69 8.28 -18.12 5.84
CA VAL A 69 8.54 -16.91 6.64
C VAL A 69 8.92 -15.73 5.74
N THR A 70 9.77 -15.96 4.74
CA THR A 70 10.21 -14.94 3.79
C THR A 70 9.06 -14.50 2.90
N LEU A 71 8.27 -15.45 2.39
CA LEU A 71 7.08 -15.14 1.58
C LEU A 71 6.07 -14.29 2.37
N ARG A 72 5.80 -14.66 3.63
CA ARG A 72 4.93 -13.89 4.53
C ARG A 72 5.45 -12.46 4.70
N VAL A 73 6.75 -12.30 4.98
CA VAL A 73 7.38 -10.99 5.12
C VAL A 73 7.23 -10.16 3.84
N CYS A 74 7.46 -10.73 2.66
CA CYS A 74 7.31 -10.04 1.38
C CYS A 74 5.86 -9.56 1.16
N LEU A 75 4.88 -10.40 1.42
CA LEU A 75 3.46 -10.07 1.27
C LEU A 75 3.00 -9.01 2.28
N THR A 76 3.39 -9.13 3.54
CA THR A 76 3.07 -8.12 4.56
C THR A 76 3.72 -6.78 4.24
N THR A 77 4.95 -6.82 3.72
CA THR A 77 5.70 -5.63 3.31
C THR A 77 5.06 -4.96 2.09
N SER A 78 4.62 -5.73 1.09
CA SER A 78 3.99 -5.19 -0.12
C SER A 78 2.66 -4.50 0.18
N MET A 79 1.83 -5.09 1.06
CA MET A 79 0.60 -4.47 1.53
C MET A 79 0.87 -3.16 2.29
N SER A 80 1.83 -3.17 3.20
CA SER A 80 2.19 -1.98 4.00
C SER A 80 2.73 -0.86 3.13
N LEU A 81 3.61 -1.17 2.17
CA LEU A 81 4.13 -0.21 1.20
C LEU A 81 3.02 0.37 0.33
N THR A 82 2.05 -0.45 -0.08
CA THR A 82 0.91 0.00 -0.89
C THR A 82 0.10 1.06 -0.16
N VAL A 83 -0.18 0.85 1.12
CA VAL A 83 -0.88 1.83 1.96
C VAL A 83 -0.07 3.12 2.10
N LEU A 84 1.22 3.01 2.42
CA LEU A 84 2.11 4.16 2.59
C LEU A 84 2.21 4.99 1.30
N ALA A 85 2.45 4.33 0.17
CA ALA A 85 2.49 4.96 -1.15
C ALA A 85 1.15 5.61 -1.50
N GLY A 86 0.04 4.94 -1.19
CA GLY A 86 -1.31 5.48 -1.37
C GLY A 86 -1.54 6.77 -0.59
N PHE A 87 -1.09 6.84 0.66
CA PHE A 87 -1.20 8.04 1.47
C PHE A 87 -0.37 9.20 0.94
N VAL A 88 0.88 8.93 0.54
CA VAL A 88 1.71 9.95 -0.11
C VAL A 88 1.06 10.44 -1.41
N TYR A 89 0.56 9.51 -2.23
CA TYR A 89 -0.13 9.86 -3.47
C TYR A 89 -1.41 10.68 -3.22
N TRP A 90 -2.19 10.31 -2.20
CA TRP A 90 -3.37 11.06 -1.77
C TRP A 90 -3.04 12.52 -1.42
N LEU A 91 -1.97 12.74 -0.64
CA LEU A 91 -1.52 14.10 -0.31
C LEU A 91 -1.09 14.90 -1.54
N ILE A 92 -0.50 14.24 -2.55
CA ILE A 92 -0.09 14.89 -3.80
C ILE A 92 -1.32 15.29 -4.63
N ILE A 93 -2.28 14.38 -4.83
CA ILE A 93 -3.44 14.68 -5.67
C ILE A 93 -4.36 15.69 -4.99
N ARG A 94 -4.50 15.66 -3.66
CA ARG A 94 -5.30 16.62 -2.90
C ARG A 94 -4.74 18.05 -2.97
N LYS A 95 -3.43 18.22 -3.12
CA LYS A 95 -2.84 19.55 -3.34
C LYS A 95 -3.08 20.10 -4.75
N LYS A 96 -3.37 19.21 -5.70
CA LYS A 96 -3.51 19.55 -7.13
C LYS A 96 -4.94 19.89 -7.52
N TYR A 97 -5.92 19.41 -6.77
CA TYR A 97 -7.36 19.53 -7.04
C TYR A 97 -8.06 20.37 -5.97
#